data_AF-A0A1F9ZW44-F1
#
_entry.id   AF-A0A1F9ZW44-F1
#
_cell.length_a   1.000
_cell.length_b   1.000
_cell.length_c   1.000
_cell.angle_alpha   90.00
_cell.angle_beta   90.00
_cell.angle_gamma   90.00
#
_symmetry.space_group_name_H-M   'P 1'
#
loop_
_entity.id
_entity.type
_entity.pdbx_description
1 polymer ?
#
loop_
_entity_poly.entity_id
_entity_poly.type
_entity_poly.pdbx_seq_one_letter_code
_entity_poly.pdbx_strand_id
1 'polypeptide(L)'
;MSSSQVERIYCPVCLAKFKFSEGWSEGSVVVCPICGERLTISKSADGWVGDRIDKGTEKEIRDRIDGFAEIRGYVFNDVKEDIVEGLMGKYKRFGDFYCPCRMEHVPEYQCPCKPTRGGDVEKNGKCHCGLFWKKA
;
A
#
# COMPACT_ATOMS: atom_id res chain seq x y z
N MET A 1 -5.41 -23.91 27.93
CA MET A 1 -5.23 -22.52 27.45
C MET A 1 -4.58 -22.59 26.08
N SER A 2 -5.38 -22.66 25.01
CA SER A 2 -4.88 -22.80 23.64
C SER A 2 -4.43 -21.42 23.16
N SER A 3 -3.12 -21.20 23.13
CA SER A 3 -2.49 -20.08 22.47
C SER A 3 -2.76 -20.21 20.96
N SER A 4 -3.87 -19.65 20.49
CA SER A 4 -4.11 -19.43 19.07
C SER A 4 -2.99 -18.54 18.55
N GLN A 5 -1.99 -19.16 17.91
CA GLN A 5 -0.92 -18.45 17.22
C GLN A 5 -1.58 -17.54 16.20
N VAL A 6 -1.57 -16.24 16.49
CA VAL A 6 -2.09 -15.23 15.56
C VAL A 6 -1.07 -15.14 14.42
N GLU A 7 -1.36 -15.87 13.35
CA GLU A 7 -0.52 -15.89 12.15
C GLU A 7 -0.43 -14.48 11.56
N ARG A 8 0.77 -14.10 11.09
CA ARG A 8 1.03 -12.76 10.52
C ARG A 8 1.41 -12.89 9.06
N ILE A 9 0.92 -11.95 8.25
CA ILE A 9 1.18 -11.85 6.81
C ILE A 9 2.18 -10.72 6.57
N TYR A 10 3.26 -11.01 5.86
CA TYR A 10 4.23 -10.02 5.40
C TYR A 10 3.75 -9.34 4.10
N CYS A 11 3.72 -8.01 4.11
CA CYS A 11 3.46 -7.20 2.92
C CYS A 11 4.78 -6.76 2.25
N PRO A 12 5.01 -7.06 0.95
CA PRO A 12 6.23 -6.65 0.25
C PRO A 12 6.30 -5.16 -0.08
N VAL A 13 5.18 -4.43 0.06
CA VAL A 13 5.12 -2.98 -0.22
C VAL A 13 5.45 -2.16 1.03
N CYS A 14 4.72 -2.39 2.13
CA CYS A 14 4.95 -1.62 3.35
C CYS A 14 6.03 -2.21 4.26
N LEU A 15 6.53 -3.41 3.92
CA LEU A 15 7.53 -4.20 4.66
C LEU A 15 7.09 -4.56 6.09
N ALA A 16 5.80 -4.44 6.39
CA ALA A 16 5.24 -4.73 7.70
C ALA A 16 4.56 -6.11 7.72
N LYS A 17 4.51 -6.69 8.91
CA LYS A 17 3.70 -7.87 9.21
C LYS A 17 2.38 -7.45 9.84
N PHE A 18 1.26 -7.87 9.28
CA PHE A 18 -0.09 -7.57 9.79
C PHE A 18 -0.88 -8.84 10.08
N LYS A 19 -2.01 -8.71 10.77
CA LYS A 19 -2.92 -9.80 11.16
C LYS A 19 -4.34 -9.46 10.72
N PHE A 20 -5.14 -10.47 10.38
CA PHE A 20 -6.61 -10.33 10.36
C PHE A 20 -7.23 -11.07 11.55
N SER A 21 -8.47 -10.72 11.85
CA SER A 21 -9.29 -11.38 12.88
C SER A 21 -10.01 -12.62 12.35
N GLU A 22 -10.20 -12.72 11.03
CA GLU A 22 -10.95 -13.79 10.37
C GLU A 22 -10.01 -14.76 9.66
N GLY A 23 -10.44 -16.01 9.44
CA GLY A 23 -9.60 -17.06 8.87
C GLY A 23 -9.26 -16.82 7.39
N TRP A 24 -8.01 -17.03 7.02
CA TRP A 24 -7.53 -17.04 5.64
C TRP A 24 -6.84 -18.37 5.33
N SER A 25 -6.74 -18.69 4.04
CA SER A 25 -6.05 -19.87 3.53
C SER A 25 -5.09 -19.50 2.39
N GLU A 26 -4.25 -20.44 1.98
CA GLU A 26 -3.37 -20.27 0.84
C GLU A 26 -4.16 -19.97 -0.44
N GLY A 27 -3.68 -18.99 -1.20
CA GLY A 27 -4.37 -18.42 -2.35
C GLY A 27 -5.44 -17.38 -2.01
N SER A 28 -5.72 -17.10 -0.73
CA SER A 28 -6.67 -16.05 -0.36
C SER A 28 -6.20 -14.68 -0.82
N VAL A 29 -7.13 -13.85 -1.26
CA VAL A 29 -6.88 -12.45 -1.60
C VAL A 29 -7.21 -11.58 -0.39
N VAL A 30 -6.26 -10.76 0.03
CA VAL A 30 -6.40 -9.87 1.17
C VAL A 30 -5.94 -8.46 0.84
N VAL A 31 -6.44 -7.45 1.58
CA VAL A 31 -6.00 -6.05 1.46
C VAL A 31 -5.13 -5.69 2.66
N CYS A 32 -3.88 -5.28 2.43
CA CYS A 32 -2.99 -4.87 3.50
C CYS A 32 -3.57 -3.65 4.25
N PRO A 33 -3.89 -3.76 5.56
CA PRO A 33 -4.53 -2.68 6.32
C PRO A 33 -3.61 -1.46 6.56
N ILE A 34 -2.33 -1.57 6.19
CA ILE A 34 -1.32 -0.53 6.40
C ILE A 34 -1.13 0.33 5.15
N CYS A 35 -1.20 -0.27 3.96
CA CYS A 35 -0.89 0.43 2.70
C CYS A 35 -1.91 0.23 1.59
N GLY A 36 -3.00 -0.49 1.82
CA GLY A 36 -4.07 -0.71 0.83
C GLY A 36 -3.75 -1.73 -0.26
N GLU A 37 -2.57 -2.36 -0.24
CA GLU A 37 -2.16 -3.29 -1.30
C GLU A 37 -2.99 -4.56 -1.30
N ARG A 38 -3.47 -4.97 -2.48
CA ARG A 38 -4.11 -6.28 -2.69
C ARG A 38 -3.06 -7.36 -2.87
N LEU A 39 -3.16 -8.42 -2.07
CA LEU A 39 -2.17 -9.49 -1.98
C LEU A 39 -2.86 -10.84 -2.12
N THR A 40 -2.28 -11.73 -2.91
CA THR A 40 -2.53 -13.17 -2.81
C THR A 40 -1.57 -13.74 -1.78
N ILE A 41 -2.06 -14.49 -0.79
CA ILE A 41 -1.18 -15.00 0.27
C ILE A 41 -0.76 -16.44 0.03
N SER A 42 0.48 -16.74 0.38
CA SER A 42 1.08 -18.08 0.33
C SER A 42 1.84 -18.39 1.62
N LYS A 43 2.03 -19.67 1.90
CA LYS A 43 2.75 -20.11 3.10
C LYS A 43 4.25 -20.23 2.79
N SER A 44 5.07 -19.61 3.62
CA SER A 44 6.54 -19.70 3.54
C SER A 44 7.13 -20.31 4.83
N ALA A 45 8.43 -20.59 4.82
CA ALA A 45 9.15 -21.08 6.00
C ALA A 45 9.06 -20.13 7.21
N ASP A 46 8.97 -18.82 6.96
CA ASP A 46 8.97 -17.76 7.97
C ASP A 46 7.57 -17.20 8.30
N GLY A 47 6.51 -17.87 7.82
CA GLY A 47 5.11 -17.48 7.99
C GLY A 47 4.42 -17.15 6.67
N TRP A 48 3.37 -16.34 6.72
CA TRP A 48 2.61 -15.97 5.51
C TRP A 48 3.26 -14.80 4.79
N VAL A 49 3.33 -14.90 3.47
CA VAL A 49 3.79 -13.83 2.58
C VAL A 49 2.69 -13.45 1.61
N GLY A 50 2.57 -12.16 1.30
CA GLY A 50 1.68 -11.68 0.26
C GLY A 50 2.44 -11.41 -1.04
N ASP A 51 1.89 -11.88 -2.15
CA ASP A 51 2.31 -11.56 -3.50
C ASP A 51 1.38 -10.49 -4.10
N ARG A 52 1.99 -9.46 -4.70
CA ARG A 52 1.29 -8.31 -5.27
C ARG A 52 0.42 -8.72 -6.46
N ILE A 53 -0.88 -8.44 -6.38
CA ILE A 53 -1.83 -8.68 -7.47
C ILE A 53 -1.63 -7.60 -8.55
N ASP A 54 -1.67 -8.01 -9.83
CA ASP A 54 -1.54 -7.11 -10.99
C ASP A 54 -0.19 -6.32 -11.03
N LYS A 55 0.88 -6.90 -10.48
CA LYS A 55 2.19 -6.26 -10.31
C LYS A 55 2.67 -5.49 -11.55
N GLY A 56 2.94 -4.19 -11.37
CA GLY A 56 3.46 -3.26 -12.35
C GLY A 56 2.43 -2.63 -13.28
N THR A 57 1.15 -2.94 -13.10
CA THR A 57 0.08 -2.40 -13.91
C THR A 57 -0.51 -1.14 -13.30
N GLU A 58 -1.21 -0.36 -14.11
CA GLU A 58 -1.97 0.79 -13.63
C GLU A 58 -3.10 0.36 -12.68
N LYS A 59 -3.68 -0.82 -12.93
CA LYS A 59 -4.72 -1.39 -12.08
C LYS A 59 -4.20 -1.63 -10.66
N GLU A 60 -2.99 -2.16 -10.50
CA GLU A 60 -2.40 -2.37 -9.17
C GLU A 60 -2.28 -1.07 -8.39
N ILE A 61 -1.70 -0.02 -8.99
CA ILE A 61 -1.50 1.22 -8.25
C ILE A 61 -2.82 1.91 -7.93
N ARG A 62 -3.82 1.83 -8.84
CA ARG A 62 -5.17 2.34 -8.57
C ARG A 62 -5.84 1.60 -7.42
N ASP A 63 -5.88 0.27 -7.46
CA ASP A 63 -6.43 -0.56 -6.39
C ASP A 63 -5.74 -0.24 -5.04
N ARG A 64 -4.42 -0.09 -5.05
CA ARG A 64 -3.63 0.23 -3.84
C ARG A 64 -3.96 1.59 -3.25
N ILE A 65 -3.94 2.66 -4.07
CA ILE A 65 -4.19 4.02 -3.56
C ILE A 65 -5.65 4.16 -3.14
N ASP A 66 -6.59 3.55 -3.86
CA ASP A 66 -8.01 3.57 -3.53
C ASP A 66 -8.27 2.82 -2.21
N GLY A 67 -7.71 1.62 -2.06
CA GLY A 67 -7.81 0.85 -0.82
C GLY A 67 -7.18 1.58 0.38
N PHE A 68 -6.04 2.24 0.19
CA PHE A 68 -5.45 3.05 1.26
C PHE A 68 -6.30 4.28 1.62
N ALA A 69 -6.87 4.97 0.62
CA ALA A 69 -7.76 6.09 0.86
C ALA A 69 -9.03 5.66 1.60
N GLU A 70 -9.62 4.52 1.23
CA GLU A 70 -10.79 3.94 1.90
C GLU A 70 -10.48 3.62 3.37
N ILE A 71 -9.39 2.88 3.65
CA ILE A 71 -8.97 2.53 5.02
C ILE A 71 -8.80 3.77 5.90
N ARG A 72 -8.32 4.88 5.32
CA ARG A 72 -7.99 6.11 6.05
C ARG A 72 -9.09 7.17 6.01
N GLY A 73 -10.16 6.95 5.23
CA GLY A 73 -11.18 7.97 5.00
C GLY A 73 -10.66 9.21 4.27
N TYR A 74 -9.69 9.05 3.37
CA TYR A 74 -9.16 10.14 2.54
C TYR A 74 -9.95 10.31 1.25
N VAL A 75 -9.79 11.46 0.61
CA VAL A 75 -10.32 11.77 -0.71
C VAL A 75 -9.20 12.15 -1.66
N PHE A 76 -9.48 12.05 -2.96
CA PHE A 76 -8.61 12.52 -4.04
C PHE A 76 -9.13 13.84 -4.62
N ASN A 77 -8.25 14.58 -5.27
CA ASN A 77 -8.60 15.72 -6.11
C ASN A 77 -8.21 15.46 -7.58
N ASP A 78 -8.25 16.51 -8.39
CA ASP A 78 -7.92 16.55 -9.80
C ASP A 78 -6.49 16.10 -10.14
N VAL A 79 -5.53 16.23 -9.23
CA VAL A 79 -4.14 15.78 -9.49
C VAL A 79 -3.95 14.27 -9.44
N LYS A 80 -4.99 13.47 -9.11
CA LYS A 80 -4.89 12.02 -8.98
C LYS A 80 -4.27 11.38 -10.23
N GLU A 81 -4.75 11.77 -11.41
CA GLU A 81 -4.36 11.16 -12.68
C GLU A 81 -2.88 11.46 -13.03
N ASP A 82 -2.44 12.71 -12.84
CA ASP A 82 -1.04 13.10 -13.04
C ASP A 82 -0.09 12.34 -12.10
N ILE A 83 -0.52 12.13 -10.84
CA ILE A 83 0.27 11.37 -9.88
C ILE A 83 0.31 9.87 -10.25
N VAL A 84 -0.80 9.30 -10.72
CA VAL A 84 -0.84 7.91 -11.22
C VAL A 84 0.11 7.73 -12.41
N GLU A 85 0.10 8.66 -13.38
CA GLU A 85 1.04 8.64 -14.50
C GLU A 85 2.50 8.71 -14.01
N GLY A 86 2.78 9.62 -13.06
CA GLY A 86 4.10 9.74 -12.44
C GLY A 86 4.56 8.45 -11.75
N LEU A 87 3.66 7.78 -11.03
CA LEU A 87 3.93 6.49 -10.37
C LEU A 87 4.22 5.40 -11.40
N MET A 88 3.45 5.32 -12.49
CA MET A 88 3.71 4.38 -13.59
C MET A 88 5.08 4.64 -14.25
N GLY A 89 5.44 5.92 -14.45
CA GLY A 89 6.76 6.29 -14.93
C GLY A 89 7.88 5.84 -14.00
N LYS A 90 7.68 5.94 -12.68
CA LYS A 90 8.63 5.46 -11.68
C LYS A 90 8.76 3.93 -11.68
N TYR A 91 7.65 3.21 -11.83
CA TYR A 91 7.68 1.75 -11.96
C TYR A 91 8.50 1.32 -13.18
N LYS A 92 8.24 1.92 -14.35
CA LYS A 92 8.98 1.63 -15.59
C LYS A 92 10.49 1.87 -15.46
N ARG A 93 10.91 2.86 -14.66
CA ARG A 93 12.32 3.25 -14.52
C ARG A 93 13.05 2.56 -13.37
N PHE A 94 12.36 2.26 -12.28
CA PHE A 94 12.98 1.85 -11.01
C PHE A 94 12.39 0.56 -10.42
N GLY A 95 11.40 -0.05 -11.09
CA GLY A 95 10.81 -1.34 -10.71
C GLY A 95 9.78 -1.27 -9.59
N ASP A 96 9.42 -0.07 -9.09
CA ASP A 96 8.33 0.10 -8.13
C ASP A 96 7.68 1.50 -8.20
N PHE A 97 6.53 1.67 -7.55
CA PHE A 97 5.76 2.91 -7.51
C PHE A 97 6.33 3.91 -6.51
N TYR A 98 7.55 4.38 -6.72
CA TYR A 98 8.14 5.44 -5.91
C TYR A 98 7.40 6.76 -6.12
N CYS A 99 7.25 7.56 -5.05
CA CYS A 99 6.57 8.85 -5.10
C CYS A 99 7.22 9.75 -6.18
N PRO A 100 6.44 10.26 -7.15
CA PRO A 100 6.99 11.07 -8.24
C PRO A 100 7.62 12.38 -7.74
N CYS A 101 7.16 12.89 -6.60
CA CYS A 101 7.64 14.12 -5.97
C CYS A 101 8.87 13.93 -5.06
N ARG A 102 9.48 12.74 -5.02
CA ARG A 102 10.71 12.48 -4.26
C ARG A 102 11.88 12.18 -5.22
N MET A 103 13.05 12.71 -4.86
CA MET A 103 14.29 12.46 -5.61
C MET A 103 14.80 11.04 -5.37
N GLU A 104 14.78 10.57 -4.13
CA GLU A 104 15.24 9.23 -3.75
C GLU A 104 14.20 8.15 -4.08
N HIS A 105 14.68 6.96 -4.45
CA HIS A 105 13.86 5.77 -4.78
C HIS A 105 14.12 4.67 -3.75
N VAL A 106 13.90 4.99 -2.48
CA VAL A 106 14.05 4.07 -1.34
C VAL A 106 12.69 3.50 -0.91
N PRO A 107 12.63 2.33 -0.22
CA PRO A 107 11.38 1.70 0.18
C PRO A 107 10.41 2.62 0.95
N GLU A 108 10.95 3.56 1.74
CA GLU A 108 10.17 4.57 2.46
C GLU A 108 9.33 5.47 1.54
N TYR A 109 9.71 5.61 0.27
CA TYR A 109 9.04 6.45 -0.70
C TYR A 109 8.20 5.68 -1.72
N GLN A 110 8.03 4.37 -1.58
CA GLN A 110 7.03 3.61 -2.34
C GLN A 110 5.62 4.02 -1.92
N CYS A 111 4.75 4.30 -2.88
CA CYS A 111 3.39 4.80 -2.63
C CYS A 111 2.46 3.69 -2.10
N PRO A 112 1.68 3.92 -1.01
CA PRO A 112 1.71 5.09 -0.12
C PRO A 112 3.00 5.15 0.72
N CYS A 113 3.71 6.27 0.63
CA CYS A 113 5.03 6.42 1.27
C CYS A 113 4.93 6.41 2.80
N LYS A 114 6.02 6.06 3.48
CA LYS A 114 6.12 5.99 4.94
C LYS A 114 5.67 7.30 5.63
N PRO A 115 6.01 8.51 5.15
CA PRO A 115 5.47 9.74 5.73
C PRO A 115 3.93 9.83 5.64
N THR A 116 3.35 9.50 4.48
CA THR A 116 1.89 9.46 4.30
C THR A 116 1.23 8.41 5.20
N ARG A 117 1.77 7.18 5.25
CA ARG A 117 1.31 6.13 6.17
C ARG A 117 1.42 6.54 7.65
N GLY A 118 2.44 7.35 7.95
CA GLY A 118 2.74 7.90 9.27
C GLY A 118 1.88 9.08 9.71
N GLY A 119 0.95 9.57 8.88
CA GLY A 119 -0.03 10.58 9.28
C GLY A 119 0.19 11.99 8.71
N ASP A 120 0.98 12.14 7.64
CA ASP A 120 1.18 13.46 7.00
C ASP A 120 -0.14 14.09 6.53
N VAL A 121 -1.12 13.28 6.11
CA VAL A 121 -2.41 13.79 5.62
C VAL A 121 -3.22 14.41 6.75
N GLU A 122 -3.25 13.77 7.91
CA GLU A 122 -3.95 14.23 9.10
C GLU A 122 -3.31 15.49 9.68
N LYS A 123 -1.98 15.54 9.66
CA LYS A 123 -1.20 16.68 10.14
C LYS A 123 -1.32 17.89 9.23
N ASN A 124 -1.24 17.69 7.91
CA ASN A 124 -1.10 18.79 6.95
C ASN A 124 -2.34 19.03 6.08
N GLY A 125 -3.41 18.25 6.28
CA GLY A 125 -4.61 18.23 5.42
C GLY A 125 -4.44 17.44 4.11
N LYS A 126 -3.19 17.19 3.68
CA LYS A 126 -2.85 16.41 2.48
C LYS A 126 -1.47 15.78 2.58
N CYS A 127 -1.20 14.76 1.77
CA CYS A 127 0.16 14.24 1.63
C CYS A 127 1.02 15.21 0.81
N HIS A 128 2.35 15.04 0.85
CA HIS A 128 3.30 15.94 0.21
C HIS A 128 3.02 16.18 -1.29
N CYS A 129 2.67 15.14 -2.03
CA CYS A 129 2.37 15.24 -3.46
C CYS A 129 0.93 15.67 -3.77
N GLY A 130 0.08 15.84 -2.75
CA GLY A 130 -1.32 16.21 -2.93
C GLY A 130 -2.22 15.09 -3.45
N LEU A 131 -1.76 13.83 -3.48
CA LEU A 131 -2.61 12.71 -3.89
C LEU A 131 -3.74 12.45 -2.88
N PHE A 132 -3.39 12.31 -1.60
CA PHE A 132 -4.35 12.02 -0.53
C PHE A 132 -4.69 13.28 0.25
N TRP A 133 -5.98 13.55 0.42
CA TRP A 133 -6.50 14.66 1.21
C TRP A 133 -7.37 14.17 2.35
N LYS A 134 -7.31 14.87 3.49
CA LYS A 134 -8.24 14.66 4.58
C LYS A 134 -9.65 14.99 4.08
N LYS A 135 -10.61 14.12 4.35
CA LYS A 135 -12.02 14.43 4.10
C LYS A 135 -12.43 15.63 4.97
N ALA A 136 -12.96 16.67 4.32
CA ALA A 136 -13.46 17.87 4.97
C ALA A 136 -14.66 17.57 5.87
#